data_AF-A0A9Q0ZZS7-F1
#
_entry.id   AF-A0A9Q0ZZS7-F1
#
_cell.length_a   1.000
_cell.length_b   1.000
_cell.length_c   1.000
_cell.angle_alpha   90.00
_cell.angle_beta   90.00
_cell.angle_gamma   90.00
#
_symmetry.space_group_name_H-M   'P 1'
#
loop_
_entity.id
_entity.type
_entity.pdbx_description
1 polymer ?
#
loop_
_entity_poly.entity_id
_entity_poly.type
_entity_poly.pdbx_seq_one_letter_code
_entity_poly.pdbx_strand_id
1 'polypeptide(L)'
;MIGEATSSGGGGKDDSPAAVSGKKNKKPNYSRFTQQELPACKPILTPGWVITSFIVVGVVFIPIGLASLYASEHVVEIVERYDKDCIPPDYRNNSLHYIQTSDTDKNCTMTINVPKHMKSPVFIYYELDNFYQNHRR
;
A
#
# COMPACT_ATOMS: atom_id res chain seq x y z
N MET A 1 5.21 24.03 -79.07
CA MET A 1 5.84 24.93 -80.06
C MET A 1 7.25 25.24 -79.57
N ILE A 2 8.25 24.90 -80.39
CA ILE A 2 9.68 25.28 -80.32
C ILE A 2 10.45 24.71 -79.10
N GLY A 3 11.52 23.93 -79.20
CA GLY A 3 12.31 23.42 -80.32
C GLY A 3 13.49 22.61 -79.75
N GLU A 4 13.91 21.58 -80.48
CA GLU A 4 15.15 20.83 -80.26
C GLU A 4 16.24 21.43 -81.17
N ALA A 5 17.47 21.59 -80.69
CA ALA A 5 18.71 21.55 -81.49
C ALA A 5 19.97 21.61 -80.61
N THR A 6 20.58 20.44 -80.42
CA THR A 6 21.98 20.07 -80.74
C THR A 6 23.07 21.15 -80.80
N SER A 7 24.18 20.92 -80.07
CA SER A 7 25.54 20.71 -80.63
C SER A 7 26.68 21.10 -79.66
N SER A 8 27.39 20.06 -79.21
CA SER A 8 28.85 19.93 -79.02
C SER A 8 29.73 21.16 -78.74
N GLY A 9 30.46 21.10 -77.63
CA GLY A 9 31.65 21.92 -77.40
C GLY A 9 32.51 21.45 -76.21
N GLY A 10 33.60 20.72 -76.50
CA GLY A 10 34.89 20.93 -75.83
C GLY A 10 35.19 20.18 -74.52
N GLY A 11 35.70 18.95 -74.67
CA GLY A 11 36.97 18.45 -74.11
C GLY A 11 37.40 18.74 -72.66
N GLY A 12 37.72 17.67 -71.94
CA GLY A 12 38.97 17.61 -71.18
C GLY A 12 38.94 17.01 -69.78
N LYS A 13 39.54 15.81 -69.69
CA LYS A 13 40.21 15.16 -68.55
C LYS A 13 39.39 14.41 -67.50
N ASP A 14 39.66 13.11 -67.54
CA ASP A 14 39.53 12.09 -66.51
C ASP A 14 39.95 12.60 -65.13
N ASP A 15 39.22 12.17 -64.10
CA ASP A 15 39.76 11.43 -62.97
C ASP A 15 38.65 11.19 -61.94
N SER A 16 38.27 9.92 -61.75
CA SER A 16 37.63 9.52 -60.50
C SER A 16 38.65 9.63 -59.37
N PRO A 17 38.27 10.16 -58.20
CA PRO A 17 38.78 9.56 -56.99
C PRO A 17 37.69 9.27 -55.97
N ALA A 18 37.75 8.02 -55.51
CA ALA A 18 37.63 7.63 -54.12
C ALA A 18 36.32 7.99 -53.40
N ALA A 19 35.51 6.94 -53.21
CA ALA A 19 34.68 6.78 -52.03
C ALA A 19 35.51 7.14 -50.78
N VAL A 20 35.25 8.31 -50.20
CA VAL A 20 35.78 8.67 -48.90
C VAL A 20 35.13 7.73 -47.90
N SER A 21 35.88 6.72 -47.50
CA SER A 21 35.62 5.94 -46.27
C SER A 21 35.58 6.93 -45.11
N GLY A 22 34.41 7.51 -44.86
CA GLY A 22 34.13 8.25 -43.64
C GLY A 22 34.34 7.28 -42.48
N LYS A 23 35.32 7.57 -41.62
CA LYS A 23 35.62 6.77 -40.42
C LYS A 23 34.31 6.46 -39.69
N LYS A 24 33.86 5.19 -39.68
CA LYS A 24 32.68 4.76 -38.91
C LYS A 24 32.97 5.03 -37.44
N ASN A 25 32.42 6.13 -36.92
CA ASN A 25 32.60 6.52 -35.54
C ASN A 25 31.80 5.55 -34.66
N LYS A 26 32.48 4.63 -33.97
CA LYS A 26 31.86 3.67 -33.04
C LYS A 26 31.48 4.29 -31.69
N LYS A 27 31.62 5.62 -31.56
CA LYS A 27 31.29 6.32 -30.32
C LYS A 27 29.76 6.35 -30.15
N PRO A 28 29.25 6.01 -28.95
CA PRO A 28 27.83 6.10 -28.65
C PRO A 28 27.37 7.56 -28.77
N ASN A 29 26.10 7.73 -29.18
CA ASN A 29 25.49 9.05 -29.35
C ASN A 29 25.44 9.78 -28.00
N TYR A 30 25.84 11.06 -28.02
CA TYR A 30 25.90 11.90 -26.83
C TYR A 30 24.47 12.27 -26.37
N SER A 31 24.06 11.77 -25.21
CA SER A 31 22.86 12.21 -24.50
C SER A 31 23.14 12.22 -23.00
N ARG A 32 22.54 13.17 -22.26
CA ARG A 32 22.69 13.27 -20.80
C ARG A 32 22.23 11.99 -20.09
N PHE A 33 21.28 11.26 -20.70
CA PHE A 33 20.85 9.96 -20.22
C PHE A 33 21.89 8.86 -20.46
N THR A 34 22.46 8.77 -21.67
CA THR A 34 23.46 7.72 -22.02
C THR A 34 24.80 7.93 -21.29
N GLN A 35 25.07 9.15 -20.83
CA GLN A 35 26.22 9.49 -19.99
C GLN A 35 25.95 9.48 -18.49
N GLN A 36 24.69 9.24 -18.07
CA GLN A 36 24.29 9.28 -16.66
C GLN A 36 24.56 10.65 -15.99
N GLU A 37 24.49 11.73 -16.76
CA GLU A 37 24.64 13.13 -16.33
C GLU A 37 23.28 13.82 -16.12
N LEU A 38 22.27 13.05 -15.70
CA LEU A 38 20.99 13.62 -15.34
C LEU A 38 21.11 14.45 -14.07
N PRO A 39 20.39 15.58 -13.97
CA PRO A 39 20.36 16.36 -12.74
C PRO A 39 19.79 15.50 -11.61
N ALA A 40 20.62 15.18 -10.63
CA ALA A 40 20.23 14.45 -9.44
C ALA A 40 20.43 15.34 -8.21
N CYS A 41 19.39 15.46 -7.38
CA CYS A 41 19.57 15.95 -6.03
C CYS A 41 20.17 14.80 -5.20
N LYS A 42 21.33 15.02 -4.59
CA LYS A 42 21.97 14.06 -3.69
C LYS A 42 21.77 14.53 -2.26
N PRO A 43 20.69 14.14 -1.57
CA PRO A 43 20.49 14.56 -0.20
C PRO A 43 21.56 13.92 0.69
N ILE A 44 22.45 14.74 1.23
CA ILE A 44 23.42 14.30 2.23
C ILE A 44 22.75 14.43 3.59
N LEU A 45 22.47 13.29 4.23
CA LEU A 45 21.74 13.22 5.49
C LEU A 45 22.64 13.70 6.65
N THR A 46 22.72 15.01 6.84
CA THR A 46 23.53 15.63 7.90
C THR A 46 22.82 15.51 9.24
N PRO A 47 23.54 15.30 10.37
CA PRO A 47 22.91 15.11 11.68
C PRO A 47 21.91 16.22 12.07
N GLY A 48 22.20 17.48 11.74
CA GLY A 48 21.28 18.59 12.02
C GLY A 48 19.94 18.51 11.27
N TRP A 49 19.95 18.07 10.01
CA TRP A 49 18.73 17.87 9.22
C TRP A 49 17.89 16.71 9.77
N VAL A 50 18.55 15.63 10.20
CA VAL A 50 17.88 14.46 10.80
C VAL A 50 17.21 14.82 12.12
N ILE A 51 17.93 15.52 13.01
CA ILE A 51 17.39 15.95 14.31
C ILE A 51 16.18 16.87 14.09
N THR A 52 16.29 17.83 13.17
CA THR A 52 15.19 18.75 12.85
C THR A 52 13.98 17.99 12.32
N SER A 53 14.18 17.04 11.39
CA SER A 53 13.12 16.19 10.86
C SER A 53 12.40 15.42 11.97
N PHE A 54 13.13 14.77 12.88
CA PHE A 54 12.53 14.03 13.98
C PHE A 54 11.77 14.93 14.97
N ILE A 55 12.27 16.15 15.25
CA ILE A 55 11.55 17.11 16.08
C ILE A 55 10.23 17.51 15.42
N VAL A 56 10.24 17.80 14.11
CA VAL A 56 9.03 18.16 13.36
C VAL A 56 8.03 17.00 13.37
N VAL A 57 8.47 15.78 13.09
CA VAL A 57 7.61 14.59 13.14
C VAL A 57 7.04 14.40 14.55
N GLY A 58 7.86 14.55 15.59
CA GLY A 58 7.41 14.45 16.98
C GLY A 58 6.35 15.50 17.34
N VAL A 59 6.59 16.77 17.00
CA VAL A 59 5.65 17.88 17.25
C VAL A 59 4.32 17.68 16.53
N VAL A 60 4.32 17.01 15.37
CA VAL A 60 3.08 16.66 14.65
C VAL A 60 2.41 15.43 15.24
N PHE A 61 3.16 14.38 15.58
CA PHE A 61 2.60 13.11 16.04
C PHE A 61 2.14 13.13 17.50
N ILE A 62 2.75 13.94 18.36
CA ILE A 62 2.32 14.10 19.75
C ILE A 62 0.85 14.56 19.85
N PRO A 63 0.42 15.69 19.25
CA PRO A 63 -0.97 16.14 19.34
C PRO A 63 -1.94 15.18 18.65
N ILE A 64 -1.54 14.56 17.53
CA ILE A 64 -2.35 13.53 16.86
C ILE A 64 -2.53 12.32 17.77
N GLY A 65 -1.47 11.87 18.44
CA GLY A 65 -1.49 10.75 19.37
C GLY A 65 -2.36 11.05 20.59
N LEU A 66 -2.25 12.25 21.17
CA LEU A 66 -3.10 12.68 22.28
C LEU A 66 -4.58 12.76 21.88
N ALA A 67 -4.88 13.32 20.71
CA ALA A 67 -6.26 13.38 20.20
C ALA A 67 -6.82 11.98 19.93
N SER A 68 -6.00 11.07 19.38
CA SER A 68 -6.39 9.67 19.11
C SER A 68 -6.60 8.89 20.40
N LEU A 69 -5.73 9.07 21.40
CA LEU A 69 -5.87 8.43 22.72
C LEU A 69 -7.13 8.93 23.43
N TYR A 70 -7.35 10.25 23.43
CA TYR A 70 -8.57 10.85 23.97
C TYR A 70 -9.81 10.26 23.29
N ALA A 71 -9.83 10.18 21.96
CA ALA A 71 -10.95 9.59 21.23
C ALA A 71 -11.16 8.11 21.58
N SER A 72 -10.07 7.34 21.76
CA SER A 72 -10.11 5.92 22.13
C SER A 72 -10.64 5.68 23.54
N GLU A 73 -10.27 6.52 24.53
CA GLU A 73 -10.72 6.37 25.92
C GLU A 73 -12.22 6.67 26.10
N HIS A 74 -12.82 7.43 25.17
CA HIS A 74 -14.24 7.76 25.20
C HIS A 74 -15.13 6.66 24.60
N VAL A 75 -14.54 5.65 23.94
CA VAL A 75 -15.29 4.51 23.42
C VAL A 75 -15.64 3.59 24.58
N VAL A 76 -16.94 3.34 24.75
CA VAL A 76 -17.45 2.36 25.71
C VAL A 76 -17.67 1.06 24.95
N GLU A 77 -16.89 0.04 25.30
CA GLU A 77 -16.99 -1.31 24.76
C GLU A 77 -17.28 -2.29 25.90
N ILE A 78 -18.19 -3.24 25.63
CA ILE A 78 -18.57 -4.27 26.59
C ILE A 78 -18.49 -5.60 25.86
N VAL A 79 -17.65 -6.51 26.38
CA VAL A 79 -17.44 -7.84 25.82
C VAL A 79 -17.90 -8.87 26.85
N GLU A 80 -18.92 -9.65 26.49
CA GLU A 80 -19.48 -10.71 27.33
C GLU A 80 -19.38 -12.05 26.60
N ARG A 81 -18.81 -13.06 27.27
CA ARG A 81 -18.59 -14.39 26.66
C ARG A 81 -19.79 -15.30 26.93
N TYR A 82 -20.58 -15.56 25.90
CA TYR A 82 -21.74 -16.42 25.97
C TYR A 82 -21.44 -17.91 25.74
N ASP A 83 -20.19 -18.26 25.38
CA ASP A 83 -19.77 -19.63 25.05
C ASP A 83 -19.95 -20.62 26.21
N LYS A 84 -19.64 -20.20 27.45
CA LYS A 84 -19.72 -21.02 28.66
C LYS A 84 -20.95 -20.72 29.51
N ASP A 85 -21.39 -19.46 29.51
CA ASP A 85 -22.47 -19.00 30.36
C ASP A 85 -23.84 -19.50 29.89
N CYS A 86 -23.99 -19.72 28.58
CA CYS A 86 -25.19 -20.30 28.00
C CYS A 86 -25.25 -21.84 28.05
N ILE A 87 -24.22 -22.50 28.61
CA ILE A 87 -24.19 -23.95 28.79
C ILE A 87 -24.60 -24.30 30.22
N PRO A 88 -25.68 -25.07 30.42
CA PRO A 88 -26.12 -25.48 31.75
C PRO A 88 -25.00 -26.22 32.50
N PRO A 89 -24.92 -26.09 33.85
CA PRO A 89 -23.85 -26.70 34.64
C PRO A 89 -23.63 -28.19 34.35
N ASP A 90 -24.72 -28.92 34.11
CA ASP A 90 -24.71 -30.37 33.84
C ASP A 90 -23.98 -30.74 32.54
N TYR A 91 -23.92 -29.81 31.58
CA TYR A 91 -23.32 -30.04 30.26
C TYR A 91 -21.99 -29.31 30.05
N ARG A 92 -21.47 -28.58 31.04
CA ARG A 92 -20.21 -27.81 30.90
C ARG A 92 -19.01 -28.69 30.57
N ASN A 93 -18.99 -29.92 31.09
CA ASN A 93 -17.92 -30.89 30.82
C ASN A 93 -18.11 -31.63 29.49
N ASN A 94 -19.31 -31.57 28.90
CA ASN A 94 -19.64 -32.22 27.63
C ASN A 94 -20.46 -31.26 26.74
N SER A 95 -19.88 -30.10 26.47
CA SER A 95 -20.52 -29.03 25.71
C SER A 95 -20.92 -29.46 24.30
N LEU A 96 -20.12 -30.34 23.67
CA LEU A 96 -20.42 -30.89 22.35
C LEU A 96 -21.74 -31.66 22.32
N HIS A 97 -22.00 -32.49 23.34
CA HIS A 97 -23.26 -33.22 23.43
C HIS A 97 -24.46 -32.27 23.55
N TYR A 98 -24.34 -31.21 24.34
CA TYR A 98 -25.39 -30.20 24.45
C TYR A 98 -25.62 -29.44 23.13
N ILE A 99 -24.55 -29.10 22.42
CA ILE A 99 -24.64 -28.38 21.13
C ILE A 99 -25.28 -29.27 20.04
N GLN A 100 -24.95 -30.56 20.02
CA GLN A 100 -25.43 -31.49 18.98
C GLN A 100 -26.86 -31.97 19.22
N THR A 101 -27.25 -32.15 20.49
CA THR A 101 -28.57 -32.68 20.86
C THR A 101 -29.69 -31.64 20.63
N SER A 102 -30.87 -32.10 20.23
CA SER A 102 -32.06 -31.25 20.01
C SER A 102 -33.08 -31.28 21.16
N ASP A 103 -32.85 -32.11 22.18
CA ASP A 103 -33.79 -32.35 23.28
C ASP A 103 -33.89 -31.19 24.28
N THR A 104 -32.90 -30.30 24.30
CA THR A 104 -32.84 -29.15 25.22
C THR A 104 -33.06 -27.85 24.47
N ASP A 105 -33.80 -26.92 25.07
CA ASP A 105 -33.85 -25.54 24.58
C ASP A 105 -32.46 -24.90 24.69
N LYS A 106 -32.05 -24.19 23.63
CA LYS A 106 -30.74 -23.55 23.49
C LYS A 106 -30.83 -22.03 23.59
N ASN A 107 -32.03 -21.49 23.83
CA ASN A 107 -32.21 -20.07 24.05
C ASN A 107 -31.46 -19.63 25.32
N CYS A 108 -30.63 -18.61 25.17
CA CYS A 108 -29.85 -18.06 26.26
C CYS A 108 -30.11 -16.56 26.38
N THR A 109 -30.50 -16.13 27.57
CA THR A 109 -30.68 -14.72 27.91
C THR A 109 -29.55 -14.29 28.84
N MET A 110 -28.74 -13.33 28.41
CA MET A 110 -27.69 -12.74 29.25
C MET A 110 -28.05 -11.30 29.59
N THR A 111 -27.75 -10.91 30.83
CA THR A 111 -27.90 -9.53 31.29
C THR A 111 -26.52 -8.88 31.27
N ILE A 112 -26.38 -7.83 30.45
CA ILE A 112 -25.12 -7.10 30.30
C ILE A 112 -25.19 -5.84 31.15
N ASN A 113 -24.19 -5.61 32.00
CA ASN A 113 -24.12 -4.39 32.79
C ASN A 113 -23.37 -3.29 32.02
N VAL A 114 -23.99 -2.12 31.88
CA VAL A 114 -23.47 -0.98 31.13
C VAL A 114 -23.00 0.10 32.12
N PRO A 115 -21.71 0.12 32.52
CA PRO A 115 -21.23 0.95 33.63
C PRO A 115 -21.15 2.45 33.30
N LYS A 116 -21.19 2.81 32.01
CA LYS A 116 -21.05 4.19 31.52
C LYS A 116 -22.06 4.45 30.40
N HIS A 117 -22.52 5.69 30.29
CA HIS A 117 -23.45 6.09 29.25
C HIS A 117 -22.84 5.90 27.84
N MET A 118 -23.47 5.05 27.02
CA MET A 118 -23.09 4.85 25.62
C MET A 118 -23.80 5.88 24.74
N LYS A 119 -23.05 6.80 24.15
CA LYS A 119 -23.60 7.78 23.22
C LYS A 119 -23.94 7.09 21.88
N SER A 120 -25.14 7.37 21.36
CA SER A 120 -25.59 6.86 20.05
C SER A 120 -24.64 7.24 18.91
N PRO A 121 -24.45 6.38 17.88
CA PRO A 121 -25.07 5.06 17.67
C PRO A 121 -24.38 3.93 18.43
N VAL A 122 -25.16 2.92 18.84
CA VAL A 122 -24.66 1.69 19.50
C VAL A 122 -24.62 0.55 18.49
N PHE A 123 -23.51 -0.18 18.46
CA PHE A 123 -23.31 -1.33 17.58
C PHE A 123 -23.19 -2.62 18.42
N ILE A 124 -23.68 -3.72 17.87
CA ILE A 124 -23.58 -5.06 18.47
C ILE A 124 -22.82 -5.94 17.50
N TYR A 125 -21.74 -6.55 17.97
CA TYR A 125 -20.91 -7.47 17.20
C TYR A 125 -20.88 -8.83 17.90
N TYR A 126 -20.69 -9.88 17.11
CA TYR A 126 -20.37 -11.21 17.61
C TYR A 126 -18.91 -11.52 17.26
N GLU A 127 -18.21 -12.18 18.18
CA GLU A 127 -16.82 -12.57 18.00
C GLU A 127 -16.71 -14.09 17.92
N LEU A 128 -15.90 -14.59 16.98
CA LEU A 128 -15.65 -16.02 16.79
C LEU A 128 -14.16 -16.29 16.93
N ASP A 129 -13.79 -16.97 18.01
CA ASP A 129 -12.44 -17.44 18.23
C ASP A 129 -12.15 -18.75 17.51
N ASN A 130 -10.88 -18.97 17.16
CA ASN A 130 -10.39 -20.21 16.52
C ASN A 130 -11.11 -20.57 15.20
N PHE A 131 -11.62 -19.58 14.47
CA PHE A 131 -12.30 -19.76 13.20
C PHE A 131 -11.44 -19.27 12.02
N TYR A 132 -10.86 -20.22 11.27
CA TYR A 132 -9.93 -19.92 10.17
C TYR A 132 -10.64 -19.57 8.85
N GLN A 133 -11.15 -18.34 8.76
CA GLN A 133 -11.82 -17.84 7.55
C GLN A 133 -10.87 -17.68 6.36
N ASN A 134 -9.63 -17.29 6.63
CA ASN A 134 -8.64 -16.99 5.59
C ASN A 134 -7.92 -18.23 5.04
N HIS A 135 -8.48 -19.42 5.23
CA HIS A 135 -7.90 -20.65 4.70
C HIS A 135 -8.18 -20.77 3.19
N ARG A 136 -7.12 -20.62 2.38
CA ARG A 136 -7.15 -20.86 0.93
C ARG A 136 -6.99 -22.37 0.67
N ARG A 137 -7.98 -22.98 0.00
CA ARG A 137 -7.95 -24.38 -0.46
C ARG A 137 -7.05 -24.57 -1.69
#